data_AF-A0A7C1T3G8-F1
#
_entry.id   AF-A0A7C1T3G8-F1
#
_cell.length_a   1.000
_cell.length_b   1.000
_cell.length_c   1.000
_cell.angle_alpha   90.00
_cell.angle_beta   90.00
_cell.angle_gamma   90.00
#
_symmetry.space_group_name_H-M   'P 1'
#
loop_
_entity.id
_entity.type
_entity.pdbx_description
1 polymer ?
#
loop_
_entity_poly.entity_id
_entity_poly.type
_entity_poly.pdbx_seq_one_letter_code
_entity_poly.pdbx_strand_id
1 'polypeptide(L)'
;MIPVSELYHCPGCGGPIKKIEDALECEKCVNVYPLTHGIPNFIKEDRYWGNLPLEEMRRINAFIEEHGFYGIRRELVRAFVPAFIAFLMRKDYHTHEFPLRSVEALNSALTLTVSGESG
;
A
#
# COMPACT_ATOMS: atom_id res chain seq x y z
N MET A 1 20.87 19.96 -13.39
CA MET A 1 19.91 18.85 -13.52
C MET A 1 20.76 17.59 -13.61
N ILE A 2 20.60 16.64 -12.68
CA ILE A 2 21.45 15.43 -12.65
C ILE A 2 20.91 14.46 -13.71
N PRO A 3 21.75 13.87 -14.58
CA PRO A 3 21.32 12.89 -15.57
C PRO A 3 20.71 11.66 -14.89
N VAL A 4 19.62 11.12 -15.43
CA VAL A 4 18.96 9.91 -14.89
C VAL A 4 19.93 8.72 -14.83
N SER A 5 20.85 8.64 -15.78
CA SER A 5 21.90 7.62 -15.86
C SER A 5 22.90 7.66 -14.71
N GLU A 6 23.03 8.78 -13.98
CA GLU A 6 23.88 8.88 -12.78
C GLU A 6 23.13 8.50 -11.49
N LEU A 7 21.79 8.42 -11.54
CA LEU A 7 20.95 8.15 -10.37
C LEU A 7 20.41 6.72 -10.33
N TYR A 8 20.17 6.09 -11.48
CA TYR A 8 19.52 4.79 -11.56
C TYR A 8 20.36 3.75 -12.30
N HIS A 9 20.39 2.54 -11.73
CA HIS A 9 21.04 1.36 -12.30
C HIS A 9 20.05 0.21 -12.40
N CYS A 10 20.23 -0.63 -13.41
CA CYS A 10 19.35 -1.77 -13.64
C CYS A 10 19.44 -2.79 -12.50
N PRO A 11 18.35 -3.13 -11.80
CA PRO A 11 18.37 -4.09 -10.69
C PRO A 11 18.73 -5.50 -11.15
N GLY A 12 18.46 -5.86 -12.41
CA GLY A 12 18.79 -7.18 -12.94
C GLY A 12 20.28 -7.39 -13.29
N CYS A 13 20.97 -6.35 -13.77
CA CYS A 13 22.32 -6.51 -14.34
C CYS A 13 23.33 -5.42 -13.92
N GLY A 14 22.94 -4.47 -13.08
CA GLY A 14 23.75 -3.32 -12.65
C GLY A 14 24.10 -2.32 -13.76
N GLY A 15 23.55 -2.49 -14.95
CA GLY A 15 23.88 -1.65 -16.12
C GLY A 15 23.26 -0.26 -16.05
N PRO A 16 23.77 0.69 -16.86
CA PRO A 16 23.19 2.03 -16.95
C PRO A 16 21.75 1.96 -17.46
N ILE A 17 20.96 2.93 -17.00
CA ILE A 17 19.58 3.14 -17.40
C ILE A 17 19.48 4.47 -18.12
N LYS A 18 18.76 4.47 -19.25
CA LYS A 18 18.31 5.69 -19.92
C LYS A 18 16.82 5.92 -19.64
N LYS A 19 16.43 7.19 -19.53
CA LYS A 19 15.02 7.57 -19.49
C LYS A 19 14.46 7.61 -20.91
N ILE A 20 13.34 6.93 -21.10
CA ILE A 20 12.44 7.10 -22.24
C ILE A 20 11.15 7.75 -21.72
N GLU A 21 10.18 8.10 -22.57
CA GLU A 21 8.98 8.91 -22.22
C GLU A 21 8.43 8.63 -20.80
N ASP A 22 7.73 7.51 -20.63
CA ASP A 22 7.10 7.10 -19.37
C ASP A 22 7.75 5.85 -18.78
N ALA A 23 9.04 5.61 -19.08
CA ALA A 23 9.75 4.43 -18.62
C ALA A 23 11.28 4.64 -18.53
N LEU A 24 11.93 3.66 -17.94
CA LEU A 24 13.37 3.51 -17.82
C LEU A 24 13.80 2.25 -18.56
N GLU A 25 14.71 2.39 -19.52
CA GLU A 25 15.24 1.26 -20.29
C GLU A 25 16.70 1.00 -19.89
N CYS A 26 17.04 -0.26 -19.60
CA CYS A 26 18.42 -0.64 -19.38
C CYS A 26 19.16 -0.84 -20.71
N GLU A 27 20.29 -0.15 -20.89
CA GLU A 27 21.08 -0.24 -22.13
C GLU A 27 21.82 -1.57 -22.31
N LYS A 28 21.94 -2.38 -21.25
CA LYS A 28 22.68 -3.66 -21.26
C LYS A 28 21.77 -4.87 -21.45
N CYS A 29 20.68 -4.95 -20.69
CA CYS A 29 19.78 -6.11 -20.71
C CYS A 29 18.42 -5.82 -21.34
N VAL A 30 18.18 -4.58 -21.81
CA VAL A 30 16.98 -4.15 -22.54
C VAL A 30 15.68 -4.31 -21.73
N ASN A 31 15.79 -4.52 -20.40
CA ASN A 31 14.62 -4.48 -19.53
C ASN A 31 14.06 -3.06 -19.50
N VAL A 32 12.73 -2.96 -19.59
CA VAL A 32 11.98 -1.70 -19.51
C VAL A 32 11.21 -1.68 -18.19
N TYR A 33 11.29 -0.57 -17.47
CA TYR A 33 10.66 -0.34 -16.18
C TYR A 33 9.75 0.88 -16.27
N PRO A 34 8.42 0.74 -16.13
CA PRO A 34 7.50 1.86 -16.29
C PRO A 34 7.66 2.88 -15.15
N LEU A 35 7.31 4.14 -15.42
CA LEU A 35 7.15 5.19 -14.42
C LEU A 35 5.69 5.24 -13.97
N THR A 36 5.37 4.67 -12.82
CA THR A 36 4.03 4.76 -12.23
C THR A 36 3.95 6.07 -11.42
N HIS A 37 3.13 7.02 -11.87
CA HIS A 37 3.03 8.36 -11.29
C HIS A 37 4.39 9.09 -11.19
N GLY A 38 5.26 8.90 -12.19
CA GLY A 38 6.61 9.47 -12.22
C GLY A 38 7.64 8.73 -11.34
N ILE A 39 7.23 7.65 -10.66
CA ILE A 39 8.11 6.82 -9.83
C ILE A 39 8.51 5.55 -10.61
N PRO A 40 9.81 5.25 -10.76
CA PRO A 40 10.25 4.03 -11.39
C PRO A 40 9.74 2.76 -10.70
N ASN A 41 9.05 1.90 -11.46
CA ASN A 41 8.62 0.59 -11.00
C ASN A 41 9.57 -0.50 -11.50
N PHE A 42 10.44 -0.97 -10.61
CA PHE A 42 11.40 -2.04 -10.89
C PHE A 42 10.86 -3.45 -10.69
N ILE A 43 9.61 -3.56 -10.21
CA ILE A 43 8.96 -4.83 -9.88
C ILE A 43 8.37 -5.42 -11.16
N LYS A 44 8.79 -6.64 -11.52
CA LYS A 44 8.29 -7.36 -12.71
C LYS A 44 6.95 -8.06 -12.46
N GLU A 45 6.70 -8.44 -11.22
CA GLU A 45 5.51 -9.15 -10.78
C GLU A 45 5.05 -8.51 -9.47
N ASP A 46 3.79 -8.09 -9.40
CA ASP A 46 3.19 -7.66 -8.14
C ASP A 46 3.11 -8.85 -7.19
N ARG A 47 4.19 -9.06 -6.45
CA ARG A 47 4.23 -10.03 -5.37
C ARG A 47 3.64 -9.38 -4.14
N TYR A 48 2.45 -9.82 -3.79
CA TYR A 48 1.85 -9.51 -2.53
C TYR A 48 2.45 -10.42 -1.45
N TRP A 49 3.27 -9.84 -0.58
CA TRP A 49 3.98 -10.57 0.50
C TRP A 49 3.17 -10.62 1.81
N GLY A 50 1.88 -10.28 1.76
CA GLY A 50 1.18 -9.66 2.88
C GLY A 50 0.81 -10.54 4.07
N ASN A 51 0.63 -9.84 5.19
CA ASN A 51 0.04 -10.31 6.46
C ASN A 51 -1.50 -10.17 6.48
N LEU A 52 -2.10 -9.74 5.37
CA LEU A 52 -3.54 -9.63 5.17
C LEU A 52 -3.94 -10.49 3.96
N PRO A 53 -5.22 -10.83 3.78
CA PRO A 53 -5.68 -11.45 2.54
C PRO A 53 -5.55 -10.48 1.35
N LEU A 54 -5.16 -10.98 0.18
CA LEU A 54 -4.96 -10.18 -1.04
C LEU A 54 -6.19 -9.34 -1.41
N GLU A 55 -7.37 -9.91 -1.27
CA GLU A 55 -8.64 -9.26 -1.62
C GLU A 55 -8.95 -8.08 -0.71
N GLU A 56 -8.52 -8.14 0.54
CA GLU A 56 -8.67 -7.04 1.49
C GLU A 56 -7.71 -5.89 1.14
N MET A 57 -6.47 -6.22 0.78
CA MET A 57 -5.52 -5.22 0.29
C MET A 57 -6.03 -4.50 -0.96
N ARG A 58 -6.65 -5.23 -1.89
CA ARG A 58 -7.24 -4.65 -3.10
C ARG A 58 -8.35 -3.65 -2.79
N ARG A 59 -9.22 -3.94 -1.82
CA ARG A 59 -10.27 -3.01 -1.38
C ARG A 59 -9.69 -1.74 -0.76
N ILE A 60 -8.70 -1.89 0.10
CA ILE A 60 -7.98 -0.77 0.72
C ILE A 60 -7.35 0.12 -0.35
N ASN A 61 -6.68 -0.46 -1.35
CA ASN A 61 -6.08 0.28 -2.45
C ASN A 61 -7.11 1.06 -3.28
N ALA A 62 -8.22 0.42 -3.65
CA ALA A 62 -9.30 1.08 -4.39
C ALA A 62 -9.86 2.30 -3.62
N PHE A 63 -10.08 2.15 -2.31
CA PHE A 63 -10.54 3.26 -1.47
C PHE A 63 -9.50 4.39 -1.37
N ILE A 64 -8.20 4.07 -1.34
CA ILE A 64 -7.11 5.07 -1.35
C ILE A 64 -7.08 5.82 -2.68
N GLU A 65 -7.29 5.14 -3.81
CA GLU A 65 -7.34 5.78 -5.12
C GLU A 65 -8.49 6.79 -5.20
N GLU A 66 -9.64 6.46 -4.62
CA GLU A 66 -10.83 7.31 -4.64
C GLU A 66 -10.78 8.47 -3.64
N HIS A 67 -10.36 8.20 -2.40
CA HIS A 67 -10.49 9.15 -1.28
C HIS A 67 -9.15 9.66 -0.73
N GLY A 68 -8.03 9.19 -1.29
CA GLY A 68 -6.70 9.48 -0.81
C GLY A 68 -6.35 8.77 0.51
N PHE A 69 -5.05 8.72 0.80
CA PHE A 69 -4.52 8.02 1.98
C PHE A 69 -5.07 8.57 3.32
N TYR A 70 -5.42 9.86 3.38
CA TYR A 70 -6.00 10.46 4.59
C TYR A 70 -7.45 10.04 4.83
N GLY A 71 -8.21 9.74 3.76
CA GLY A 71 -9.57 9.21 3.85
C GLY A 71 -9.55 7.87 4.55
N ILE A 72 -8.74 6.92 4.05
CA ILE A 72 -8.66 5.59 4.66
C ILE A 72 -8.11 5.66 6.08
N ARG A 73 -7.09 6.48 6.34
CA ARG A 73 -6.54 6.64 7.70
C ARG A 73 -7.60 7.09 8.69
N ARG A 74 -8.49 8.02 8.29
CA ARG A 74 -9.58 8.49 9.14
C ARG A 74 -10.54 7.36 9.49
N GLU A 75 -10.93 6.56 8.50
CA GLU A 75 -11.86 5.45 8.69
C GLU A 75 -11.22 4.29 9.48
N LEU A 76 -9.98 3.93 9.19
CA LEU A 76 -9.20 2.96 9.98
C LEU A 76 -9.07 3.42 11.43
N VAL A 77 -8.73 4.70 11.67
CA VAL A 77 -8.63 5.27 13.02
C VAL A 77 -9.98 5.22 13.73
N ARG A 78 -11.07 5.60 13.06
CA ARG A 78 -12.42 5.54 13.64
C ARG A 78 -12.83 4.12 14.02
N ALA A 79 -12.54 3.14 13.17
CA ALA A 79 -12.88 1.75 13.42
C ALA A 79 -11.99 1.10 14.50
N PHE A 80 -10.69 1.41 14.48
CA PHE A 80 -9.68 0.70 15.28
C PHE A 80 -9.40 1.36 16.63
N VAL A 81 -9.34 2.70 16.68
CA VAL A 81 -8.91 3.43 17.90
C VAL A 81 -9.85 3.21 19.09
N PRO A 82 -11.18 3.17 18.95
CA PRO A 82 -12.05 2.87 20.10
C PRO A 82 -11.78 1.49 20.70
N ALA A 83 -11.61 0.47 19.85
CA ALA A 83 -11.30 -0.89 20.30
C ALA A 83 -9.89 -0.98 20.92
N PHE A 84 -8.91 -0.29 20.33
CA PHE A 84 -7.54 -0.22 20.82
C PHE A 84 -7.43 0.50 22.17
N ILE A 85 -8.11 1.65 22.33
CA ILE A 85 -8.17 2.37 23.60
C ILE A 85 -8.88 1.52 24.65
N ALA A 86 -10.02 0.89 24.32
CA ALA A 86 -10.71 0.01 25.25
C ALA A 86 -9.85 -1.18 25.71
N PHE A 87 -9.01 -1.71 24.82
CA PHE A 87 -8.02 -2.73 25.15
C PHE A 87 -6.92 -2.20 26.10
N LEU A 88 -6.31 -1.06 25.78
CA LEU A 88 -5.29 -0.42 26.62
C LEU A 88 -5.79 -0.03 28.01
N MET A 89 -7.07 0.31 28.13
CA MET A 89 -7.70 0.69 29.40
C MET A 89 -8.09 -0.51 30.28
N ARG A 90 -7.92 -1.76 29.81
CA ARG A 90 -8.03 -2.94 30.67
C ARG A 90 -6.78 -3.06 31.54
N LYS A 91 -6.97 -3.18 32.86
CA LYS A 91 -5.91 -3.25 33.88
C LYS A 91 -4.98 -4.48 33.75
N ASP A 92 -5.26 -5.39 32.82
CA ASP A 92 -4.64 -6.71 32.71
C ASP A 92 -3.79 -6.83 31.43
N TYR A 93 -3.32 -5.69 30.88
CA TYR A 93 -2.59 -5.61 29.60
C TYR A 93 -1.29 -6.44 29.56
N HIS A 94 -0.78 -6.90 30.70
CA HIS A 94 0.52 -7.55 30.78
C HIS A 94 0.57 -9.01 30.32
N THR A 95 -0.55 -9.68 30.02
CA THR A 95 -0.53 -11.15 29.80
C THR A 95 -1.33 -11.71 28.61
N HIS A 96 -1.87 -10.89 27.70
CA HIS A 96 -2.62 -11.44 26.56
C HIS A 96 -2.19 -10.87 25.20
N GLU A 97 -2.02 -11.79 24.25
CA GLU A 97 -1.85 -11.49 22.82
C GLU A 97 -2.90 -10.48 22.36
N PHE A 98 -2.45 -9.50 21.58
CA PHE A 98 -3.31 -8.49 20.98
C PHE A 98 -4.44 -9.19 20.20
N PRO A 99 -5.72 -8.89 20.46
CA PRO A 99 -6.80 -9.58 19.78
C PRO A 99 -6.84 -9.12 18.32
N LEU A 100 -6.35 -9.96 17.40
CA LEU A 100 -6.43 -9.81 15.93
C LEU A 100 -7.88 -9.81 15.37
N ARG A 101 -8.90 -9.64 16.22
CA ARG A 101 -10.31 -9.39 15.82
C ARG A 101 -10.53 -8.02 15.18
N SER A 102 -9.48 -7.21 15.07
CA SER A 102 -9.50 -5.91 14.41
C SER A 102 -9.68 -5.97 12.89
N VAL A 103 -9.37 -7.09 12.23
CA VAL A 103 -9.56 -7.23 10.78
C VAL A 103 -11.05 -7.36 10.42
N GLU A 104 -11.83 -8.10 11.21
CA GLU A 104 -13.28 -8.23 10.99
C GLU A 104 -14.03 -6.92 11.27
N ALA A 105 -13.57 -6.15 12.27
CA ALA A 105 -14.09 -4.82 12.57
C ALA A 105 -13.77 -3.80 11.47
N LEU A 106 -12.57 -3.89 10.87
CA LEU A 106 -12.19 -3.11 9.70
C LEU A 106 -13.04 -3.45 8.47
N ASN A 107 -13.26 -4.74 8.22
CA ASN A 107 -14.12 -5.19 7.12
C ASN A 107 -15.55 -4.69 7.28
N SER A 108 -16.09 -4.68 8.50
CA SER A 108 -17.44 -4.17 8.78
C SER A 108 -17.52 -2.65 8.57
N ALA A 109 -16.51 -1.88 8.98
CA ALA A 109 -16.47 -0.43 8.79
C ALA A 109 -16.29 -0.03 7.31
N LEU A 110 -15.47 -0.76 6.55
CA LEU A 110 -15.30 -0.56 5.10
C LEU A 110 -16.56 -0.96 4.31
N THR A 111 -17.26 -2.02 4.72
CA THR A 111 -18.51 -2.46 4.03
C THR A 111 -19.66 -1.46 4.22
N LEU A 112 -19.76 -0.84 5.41
CA LEU A 112 -20.78 0.16 5.73
C LEU A 112 -20.57 1.50 5.03
N THR A 113 -19.32 1.87 4.72
CA THR A 113 -18.99 3.12 4.01
C THR A 113 -19.24 3.00 2.51
N VAL A 114 -18.98 1.84 1.89
CA VAL A 114 -19.24 1.60 0.46
C VAL A 114 -20.73 1.46 0.12
N SER A 115 -21.58 1.12 1.10
CA SER A 115 -23.03 0.95 0.88
C SER A 115 -23.86 2.22 1.14
N GLY A 116 -23.21 3.34 1.51
CA GLY A 116 -23.88 4.54 2.03
C GLY A 116 -24.06 5.70 1.06
N GLU A 117 -23.51 5.66 -0.15
CA GLU A 117 -23.59 6.75 -1.14
C GLU A 117 -24.34 6.32 -2.40
N SER A 118 -25.61 5.94 -2.25
CA SER A 118 -26.58 5.90 -3.34
C SER A 118 -27.95 6.34 -2.82
N GLY A 119 -28.11 7.65 -2.70
CA GLY A 119 -29.36 8.33 -2.35
C GLY A 119 -29.35 9.76 -2.86
#